data_AF-A0A963V2F2-F1
#
_entry.id   AF-A0A963V2F2-F1
#
_cell.length_a   1.000
_cell.length_b   1.000
_cell.length_c   1.000
_cell.angle_alpha   90.00
_cell.angle_beta   90.00
_cell.angle_gamma   90.00
#
_symmetry.space_group_name_H-M   'P 1'
#
loop_
_entity.id
_entity.type
_entity.pdbx_description
1 polymer ?
#
loop_
_entity_poly.entity_id
_entity_poly.type
_entity_poly.pdbx_seq_one_letter_code
_entity_poly.pdbx_strand_id
1 'polypeptide(L)'
;LYRTGTGRANVLRALDMGVDVVGGIPHFERTMEDGAESMRDLCRIAAERGLRIDVHCDETDDPLSRHVETLAREVTRHGLGGRAAGSHLTSMHSMDNYYVSKLLPLIAESGMTAIPNPLINITLQGRHDTYPKRRGLTRVKEMQAHGITVGWGQDCVMDPWYSLGTADMLDVAFMGLHVAQMTHPAEMARCFRMVTEDNAAIMGLEGYGLRKGDVASLVILDAGSPTEALRLRAERLTVVAKGKVISRRQRNDARLSLAGRPATVRRRHDATEI
;
A
#
# COMPACT_ATOMS: atom_id res chain seq x y z
N LEU A 1 -17.06 -1.40 13.74
CA LEU A 1 -17.36 -2.29 14.88
C LEU A 1 -18.69 -1.98 15.56
N TYR A 2 -18.94 -0.73 15.96
CA TYR A 2 -20.07 -0.35 16.81
C TYR A 2 -21.22 0.34 16.07
N ARG A 3 -21.00 0.78 14.83
CA ARG A 3 -22.02 1.38 13.96
C ARG A 3 -23.27 0.51 13.78
N THR A 4 -23.15 -0.81 13.88
CA THR A 4 -24.25 -1.76 13.80
C THR A 4 -24.35 -2.58 15.08
N GLY A 5 -25.57 -2.88 15.55
CA GLY A 5 -25.78 -3.60 16.82
C GLY A 5 -25.17 -5.00 16.88
N THR A 6 -24.89 -5.63 15.72
CA THR A 6 -24.27 -6.96 15.61
C THR A 6 -22.83 -6.92 15.10
N GLY A 7 -22.25 -5.72 14.89
CA GLY A 7 -20.94 -5.57 14.24
C GLY A 7 -19.83 -6.34 14.94
N ARG A 8 -19.71 -6.19 16.27
CA ARG A 8 -18.72 -6.93 17.08
C ARG A 8 -18.90 -8.45 17.01
N ALA A 9 -20.13 -8.94 17.18
CA ALA A 9 -20.43 -10.37 17.08
C ALA A 9 -20.11 -10.93 15.68
N ASN A 10 -20.37 -10.17 14.62
CA ASN A 10 -20.02 -10.57 13.26
C ASN A 10 -18.52 -10.63 13.02
N VAL A 11 -17.74 -9.70 13.57
CA VAL A 11 -16.26 -9.76 13.52
C VAL A 11 -15.77 -11.04 14.19
N LEU A 12 -16.21 -11.32 15.42
CA LEU A 12 -15.81 -12.55 16.13
C LEU A 12 -16.18 -13.81 15.34
N ARG A 13 -17.42 -13.87 14.82
CA ARG A 13 -17.88 -14.99 14.00
C ARG A 13 -17.04 -15.18 12.73
N ALA A 14 -16.65 -14.10 12.05
CA ALA A 14 -15.79 -14.19 10.86
C ALA A 14 -14.39 -14.72 11.21
N LEU A 15 -13.82 -14.28 12.33
CA LEU A 15 -12.55 -14.81 12.83
C LEU A 15 -12.66 -16.29 13.23
N ASP A 16 -13.78 -16.69 13.83
CA ASP A 16 -14.05 -18.11 14.18
C ASP A 16 -14.24 -19.00 12.93
N MET A 17 -14.58 -18.39 11.78
CA MET A 17 -14.65 -19.08 10.48
C MET A 17 -13.28 -19.19 9.77
N GLY A 18 -12.21 -18.63 10.34
CA GLY A 18 -10.84 -18.77 9.83
C GLY A 18 -10.29 -17.55 9.07
N VAL A 19 -10.80 -16.34 9.31
CA VAL A 19 -10.16 -15.11 8.80
C VAL A 19 -8.93 -14.77 9.65
N ASP A 20 -7.78 -14.57 8.99
CA ASP A 20 -6.47 -14.41 9.65
C ASP A 20 -6.09 -12.97 10.04
N VAL A 21 -6.88 -11.98 9.59
CA VAL A 21 -6.60 -10.56 9.80
C VAL A 21 -7.83 -9.85 10.37
N VAL A 22 -7.64 -9.16 11.49
CA VAL A 22 -8.68 -8.33 12.10
C VAL A 22 -8.80 -7.02 11.31
N GLY A 23 -10.00 -6.71 10.83
CA GLY A 23 -10.31 -5.48 10.11
C GLY A 23 -10.97 -4.40 10.97
N GLY A 24 -10.92 -3.14 10.54
CA GLY A 24 -11.61 -2.03 11.20
C GLY A 24 -11.77 -0.79 10.31
N ILE A 25 -12.70 0.10 10.67
CA ILE A 25 -12.96 1.37 9.97
C ILE A 25 -13.40 2.48 10.96
N PRO A 26 -12.50 2.92 11.88
CA PRO A 26 -12.88 3.75 13.02
C PRO A 26 -13.43 5.14 12.64
N HIS A 27 -12.92 5.73 11.56
CA HIS A 27 -13.38 7.02 11.05
C HIS A 27 -14.83 7.00 10.51
N PHE A 28 -15.40 5.80 10.37
CA PHE A 28 -16.79 5.60 9.97
C PHE A 28 -17.68 5.20 11.15
N GLU A 29 -17.18 5.14 12.38
CA GLU A 29 -18.04 5.09 13.55
C GLU A 29 -18.85 6.39 13.71
N ARG A 30 -19.90 6.38 14.52
CA ARG A 30 -20.79 7.54 14.66
C ARG A 30 -20.15 8.71 15.40
N THR A 31 -19.21 8.41 16.30
CA THR A 31 -18.51 9.39 17.14
C THR A 31 -17.01 9.09 17.15
N MET A 32 -16.21 10.09 17.50
CA MET A 32 -14.76 9.90 17.67
C MET A 32 -14.46 8.93 18.81
N GLU A 33 -15.26 8.98 19.88
CA GLU A 33 -15.18 8.09 21.02
C GLU A 33 -15.41 6.63 20.60
N ASP A 34 -16.50 6.34 19.88
CA ASP A 34 -16.81 5.00 19.37
C ASP A 34 -15.69 4.52 18.42
N GLY A 35 -15.16 5.41 17.58
CA GLY A 35 -14.00 5.14 16.73
C GLY A 35 -12.79 4.69 17.53
N ALA A 36 -12.43 5.43 18.58
CA ALA A 36 -11.32 5.09 19.46
C ALA A 36 -11.56 3.81 20.27
N GLU A 37 -12.78 3.59 20.76
CA GLU A 37 -13.16 2.35 21.46
C GLU A 37 -13.13 1.13 20.52
N SER A 38 -13.54 1.30 19.27
CA SER A 38 -13.50 0.22 18.28
C SER A 38 -12.05 -0.20 18.02
N MET A 39 -11.12 0.75 17.99
CA MET A 39 -9.70 0.46 17.83
C MET A 39 -9.09 -0.30 19.00
N ARG A 40 -9.43 0.09 20.23
CA ARG A 40 -8.99 -0.64 21.43
C ARG A 40 -9.47 -2.09 21.41
N ASP A 41 -10.74 -2.30 21.08
CA ASP A 41 -11.31 -3.65 21.07
C ASP A 41 -10.72 -4.51 19.95
N LEU A 42 -10.57 -3.97 18.73
CA LEU A 42 -9.98 -4.69 17.61
C LEU A 42 -8.50 -5.04 17.84
N CYS A 43 -7.70 -4.12 18.37
CA CYS A 43 -6.30 -4.39 18.71
C CYS A 43 -6.18 -5.46 19.80
N ARG A 44 -7.03 -5.39 20.84
CA ARG A 44 -7.10 -6.41 21.88
C ARG A 44 -7.48 -7.78 21.32
N ILE A 45 -8.50 -7.85 20.45
CA ILE A 45 -8.92 -9.10 19.79
C ILE A 45 -7.77 -9.67 18.95
N ALA A 46 -7.07 -8.85 18.16
CA ALA A 46 -5.93 -9.30 17.36
C ALA A 46 -4.80 -9.86 18.25
N ALA A 47 -4.51 -9.19 19.37
CA ALA A 47 -3.49 -9.63 20.31
C ALA A 47 -3.86 -10.94 21.02
N GLU A 48 -5.08 -11.04 21.58
CA GLU A 48 -5.58 -12.22 22.28
C GLU A 48 -5.63 -13.46 21.37
N ARG A 49 -5.89 -13.27 20.07
CA ARG A 49 -5.93 -14.36 19.08
C ARG A 49 -4.59 -14.61 18.38
N GLY A 50 -3.56 -13.81 18.64
CA GLY A 50 -2.28 -13.92 17.92
C GLY A 50 -2.36 -13.57 16.43
N LEU A 51 -3.40 -12.85 16.00
CA LEU A 51 -3.66 -12.49 14.60
C LEU A 51 -3.00 -11.17 14.21
N ARG A 52 -3.04 -10.85 12.92
CA ARG A 52 -2.70 -9.53 12.39
C ARG A 52 -3.90 -8.58 12.51
N ILE A 53 -3.65 -7.29 12.35
CA ILE A 53 -4.67 -6.27 12.22
C ILE A 53 -4.35 -5.34 11.05
N ASP A 54 -5.35 -5.06 10.21
CA ASP A 54 -5.27 -4.09 9.11
C ASP A 54 -6.53 -3.23 9.12
N VAL A 55 -6.35 -1.93 9.34
CA VAL A 55 -7.45 -1.00 9.59
C VAL A 55 -7.55 -0.03 8.42
N HIS A 56 -8.75 0.14 7.85
CA HIS A 56 -9.08 1.30 7.03
C HIS A 56 -9.08 2.53 7.93
N CYS A 57 -7.90 3.12 8.11
CA CYS A 57 -7.63 4.09 9.15
C CYS A 57 -7.61 5.48 8.53
N ASP A 58 -8.48 6.35 9.06
CA ASP A 58 -8.60 7.74 8.66
C ASP A 58 -8.66 7.98 7.14
N GLU A 59 -9.47 7.20 6.43
CA GLU A 59 -9.77 7.40 5.00
C GLU A 59 -10.78 8.55 4.81
N THR A 60 -10.32 9.78 5.04
CA THR A 60 -11.14 10.99 4.98
C THR A 60 -10.26 12.21 4.82
N ASP A 61 -10.82 13.31 4.32
CA ASP A 61 -10.14 14.60 4.20
C ASP A 61 -10.22 15.46 5.48
N ASP A 62 -10.85 14.95 6.54
CA ASP A 62 -11.00 15.63 7.83
C ASP A 62 -9.68 15.60 8.64
N PRO A 63 -9.03 16.75 8.91
CA PRO A 63 -7.79 16.82 9.69
C PRO A 63 -7.95 16.45 11.19
N LEU A 64 -9.19 16.30 11.67
CA LEU A 64 -9.49 15.87 13.03
C LEU A 64 -9.65 14.35 13.14
N SER A 65 -9.77 13.63 12.02
CA SER A 65 -9.76 12.17 11.98
C SER A 65 -8.34 11.64 12.26
N ARG A 66 -8.11 11.22 13.50
CA ARG A 66 -6.78 10.91 14.07
C ARG A 66 -6.74 9.54 14.74
N HIS A 67 -7.51 8.58 14.25
CA HIS A 67 -7.57 7.26 14.87
C HIS A 67 -6.25 6.51 14.76
N VAL A 68 -5.38 6.86 13.82
CA VAL A 68 -4.01 6.34 13.73
C VAL A 68 -3.18 6.58 15.01
N GLU A 69 -3.44 7.67 15.76
CA GLU A 69 -2.81 7.88 17.06
C GLU A 69 -3.25 6.80 18.07
N THR A 70 -4.54 6.47 18.08
CA THR A 70 -5.07 5.40 18.93
C THR A 70 -4.54 4.05 18.48
N LEU A 71 -4.49 3.78 17.18
CA LEU A 71 -3.94 2.55 16.61
C LEU A 71 -2.48 2.37 17.04
N ALA A 72 -1.60 3.36 16.81
CA ALA A 72 -0.19 3.29 17.19
C ALA A 72 -0.02 3.03 18.70
N ARG A 73 -0.80 3.70 19.56
CA ARG A 73 -0.79 3.47 21.01
C ARG A 73 -1.17 2.02 21.36
N GLU A 74 -2.24 1.49 20.78
CA GLU A 74 -2.71 0.13 21.07
C GLU A 74 -1.78 -0.95 20.50
N VAL A 75 -1.14 -0.68 19.35
CA VAL A 75 -0.09 -1.53 18.79
C VAL A 75 1.07 -1.69 19.78
N THR A 76 1.55 -0.58 20.35
CA THR A 76 2.59 -0.63 21.39
C THR A 76 2.11 -1.36 22.64
N ARG A 77 0.91 -1.00 23.13
CA ARG A 77 0.31 -1.57 24.34
C ARG A 77 0.18 -3.09 24.29
N HIS A 78 -0.18 -3.62 23.12
CA HIS A 78 -0.45 -5.04 22.91
C HIS A 78 0.70 -5.81 22.25
N GLY A 79 1.83 -5.16 21.98
CA GLY A 79 2.98 -5.79 21.33
C GLY A 79 2.65 -6.35 19.93
N LEU A 80 1.84 -5.63 19.16
CA LEU A 80 1.45 -6.04 17.81
C LEU A 80 2.58 -5.80 16.80
N GLY A 81 3.29 -4.68 16.91
CA GLY A 81 4.38 -4.30 16.02
C GLY A 81 4.00 -4.41 14.53
N GLY A 82 4.88 -5.01 13.73
CA GLY A 82 4.67 -5.22 12.29
C GLY A 82 3.51 -6.16 11.91
N ARG A 83 2.77 -6.71 12.88
CA ARG A 83 1.47 -7.38 12.62
C ARG A 83 0.32 -6.39 12.44
N ALA A 84 0.55 -5.09 12.66
CA ALA A 84 -0.45 -4.05 12.53
C ALA A 84 -0.17 -3.14 11.32
N ALA A 85 -1.22 -2.88 10.54
CA ALA A 85 -1.20 -1.95 9.41
C ALA A 85 -2.31 -0.90 9.53
N GLY A 86 -1.96 0.34 9.20
CA GLY A 86 -2.91 1.41 8.91
C GLY A 86 -3.01 1.60 7.40
N SER A 87 -4.11 1.14 6.81
CA SER A 87 -4.42 1.37 5.40
C SER A 87 -5.02 2.76 5.19
N HIS A 88 -4.79 3.35 4.02
CA HIS A 88 -5.19 4.70 3.59
C HIS A 88 -4.45 5.85 4.30
N LEU A 89 -4.80 6.13 5.57
CA LEU A 89 -4.24 7.24 6.36
C LEU A 89 -4.32 8.60 5.65
N THR A 90 -5.36 8.82 4.86
CA THR A 90 -5.47 9.99 3.95
C THR A 90 -5.66 11.29 4.72
N SER A 91 -6.28 11.26 5.90
CA SER A 91 -6.44 12.45 6.74
C SER A 91 -5.11 13.10 7.13
N MET A 92 -4.02 12.31 7.21
CA MET A 92 -2.68 12.82 7.53
C MET A 92 -2.17 13.81 6.49
N HIS A 93 -2.66 13.75 5.24
CA HIS A 93 -2.41 14.78 4.23
C HIS A 93 -2.87 16.17 4.70
N SER A 94 -3.94 16.21 5.49
CA SER A 94 -4.65 17.43 5.87
C SER A 94 -4.40 17.87 7.30
N MET A 95 -3.82 17.01 8.14
CA MET A 95 -3.46 17.34 9.52
C MET A 95 -2.49 18.52 9.61
N ASP A 96 -2.60 19.26 10.70
CA ASP A 96 -1.62 20.26 11.10
C ASP A 96 -0.21 19.66 11.20
N ASN A 97 0.79 20.40 10.74
CA ASN A 97 2.17 19.92 10.66
C ASN A 97 2.81 19.71 12.03
N TYR A 98 2.46 20.52 13.03
CA TYR A 98 2.98 20.35 14.38
C TYR A 98 2.39 19.10 15.06
N TYR A 99 1.13 18.78 14.79
CA TYR A 99 0.56 17.51 15.23
C TYR A 99 1.27 16.32 14.57
N VAL A 100 1.48 16.37 13.24
CA VAL A 100 2.16 15.29 12.51
C VAL A 100 3.61 15.08 12.95
N SER A 101 4.33 16.14 13.32
CA SER A 101 5.72 16.03 13.77
C SER A 101 5.86 15.21 15.07
N LYS A 102 4.80 15.12 15.87
CA LYS A 102 4.72 14.22 17.03
C LYS A 102 4.18 12.83 16.67
N LEU A 103 3.25 12.78 15.71
CA LEU A 103 2.59 11.56 15.30
C LEU A 103 3.54 10.59 14.57
N LEU A 104 4.40 11.08 13.68
CA LEU A 104 5.32 10.21 12.92
C LEU A 104 6.28 9.42 13.83
N PRO A 105 6.96 10.03 14.83
CA PRO A 105 7.70 9.28 15.84
C PRO A 105 6.86 8.23 16.57
N LEU A 106 5.63 8.56 16.98
CA LEU A 106 4.74 7.62 17.66
C LEU A 106 4.41 6.39 16.79
N ILE A 107 4.12 6.60 15.49
CA ILE A 107 3.87 5.51 14.54
C ILE A 107 5.14 4.66 14.39
N ALA A 108 6.31 5.28 14.24
CA ALA A 108 7.58 4.58 14.12
C ALA A 108 7.90 3.73 15.37
N GLU A 109 7.71 4.29 16.57
CA GLU A 109 7.93 3.59 17.85
C GLU A 109 7.00 2.38 18.02
N SER A 110 5.76 2.46 17.51
CA SER A 110 4.82 1.33 17.57
C SER A 110 5.23 0.16 16.68
N GLY A 111 6.04 0.40 15.65
CA GLY A 111 6.44 -0.60 14.67
C GLY A 111 5.33 -1.03 13.70
N MET A 112 4.18 -0.36 13.69
CA MET A 112 3.13 -0.61 12.70
C MET A 112 3.57 -0.18 11.30
N THR A 113 2.86 -0.68 10.29
CA THR A 113 3.10 -0.36 8.88
C THR A 113 1.98 0.48 8.27
N ALA A 114 2.22 1.09 7.11
CA ALA A 114 1.23 1.90 6.40
C ALA A 114 0.99 1.41 4.98
N ILE A 115 -0.28 1.43 4.53
CA ILE A 115 -0.68 1.00 3.19
C ILE A 115 -1.51 2.09 2.49
N PRO A 116 -0.86 3.10 1.88
CA PRO A 116 -1.54 4.05 1.00
C PRO A 116 -1.90 3.45 -0.36
N ASN A 117 -3.03 3.89 -0.91
CA ASN A 117 -3.64 3.34 -2.13
C ASN A 117 -3.72 4.41 -3.21
N PRO A 118 -2.62 4.73 -3.93
CA PRO A 118 -2.47 5.97 -4.66
C PRO A 118 -3.50 6.19 -5.78
N LEU A 119 -3.91 5.13 -6.49
CA LEU A 119 -4.95 5.21 -7.53
C LEU A 119 -6.32 5.58 -6.94
N ILE A 120 -6.64 5.05 -5.78
CA ILE A 120 -7.95 5.22 -5.15
C ILE A 120 -7.99 6.51 -4.34
N ASN A 121 -6.95 6.78 -3.55
CA ASN A 121 -6.87 8.01 -2.76
C ASN A 121 -6.93 9.25 -3.65
N ILE A 122 -6.20 9.32 -4.78
CA ILE A 122 -6.30 10.48 -5.68
C ILE A 122 -7.68 10.59 -6.36
N THR A 123 -8.42 9.49 -6.45
CA THR A 123 -9.76 9.44 -7.04
C THR A 123 -10.85 9.84 -6.04
N LEU A 124 -10.75 9.42 -4.78
CA LEU A 124 -11.79 9.58 -3.76
C LEU A 124 -11.57 10.81 -2.87
N GLN A 125 -10.32 11.21 -2.64
CA GLN A 125 -10.02 12.38 -1.82
C GLN A 125 -10.13 13.70 -2.61
N GLY A 126 -10.20 14.81 -1.88
CA GLY A 126 -10.37 16.15 -2.45
C GLY A 126 -11.73 16.37 -3.12
N ARG A 127 -12.70 15.46 -2.93
CA ARG A 127 -14.04 15.55 -3.53
C ARG A 127 -14.89 16.67 -2.93
N HIS A 128 -14.60 17.06 -1.68
CA HIS A 128 -15.25 18.19 -1.01
C HIS A 128 -14.52 19.52 -1.21
N ASP A 129 -13.32 19.52 -1.80
CA ASP A 129 -12.61 20.75 -2.14
C ASP A 129 -13.15 21.35 -3.44
N THR A 130 -13.20 22.68 -3.53
CA THR A 130 -13.34 23.40 -4.80
C THR A 130 -11.96 23.54 -5.45
N TYR A 131 -11.31 24.70 -5.30
CA TYR A 131 -9.92 24.97 -5.67
C TYR A 131 -9.25 25.88 -4.63
N PRO A 132 -7.98 25.60 -4.24
CA PRO A 132 -7.15 24.48 -4.69
C PRO A 132 -7.69 23.12 -4.21
N LYS A 133 -7.47 22.06 -4.99
CA LYS A 133 -7.89 20.69 -4.69
C LYS A 133 -6.69 19.89 -4.15
N ARG A 134 -6.84 19.30 -2.97
CA ARG A 134 -5.79 18.49 -2.35
C ARG A 134 -5.57 17.17 -3.09
N ARG A 135 -4.39 16.55 -2.90
CA ARG A 135 -4.09 15.20 -3.40
C ARG A 135 -4.71 14.11 -2.53
N GLY A 136 -4.69 14.31 -1.21
CA GLY A 136 -5.28 13.39 -0.24
C GLY A 136 -4.56 12.06 -0.07
N LEU A 137 -3.29 11.94 -0.50
CA LEU A 137 -2.45 10.78 -0.19
C LEU A 137 -1.76 10.99 1.16
N THR A 138 -1.59 9.95 1.97
CA THR A 138 -0.82 10.05 3.22
C THR A 138 0.64 10.49 3.00
N ARG A 139 1.35 10.84 4.09
CA ARG A 139 2.70 11.42 4.07
C ARG A 139 3.81 10.38 3.89
N VAL A 140 3.81 9.72 2.74
CA VAL A 140 4.67 8.56 2.43
C VAL A 140 6.16 8.84 2.63
N LYS A 141 6.65 9.98 2.11
CA LYS A 141 8.08 10.30 2.13
C LYS A 141 8.57 10.56 3.54
N GLU A 142 7.76 11.25 4.33
CA GLU A 142 8.02 11.54 5.74
C GLU A 142 7.94 10.26 6.58
N MET A 143 6.96 9.40 6.35
CA MET A 143 6.88 8.08 7.00
C MET A 143 8.16 7.25 6.75
N GLN A 144 8.60 7.15 5.49
CA GLN A 144 9.84 6.45 5.15
C GLN A 144 11.07 7.07 5.82
N ALA A 145 11.14 8.41 5.92
CA ALA A 145 12.24 9.10 6.58
C ALA A 145 12.30 8.78 8.09
N HIS A 146 11.18 8.44 8.71
CA HIS A 146 11.10 7.97 10.10
C HIS A 146 11.27 6.44 10.26
N GLY A 147 11.56 5.71 9.17
CA GLY A 147 11.76 4.26 9.21
C GLY A 147 10.46 3.44 9.27
N ILE A 148 9.30 4.08 9.06
CA ILE A 148 8.02 3.37 8.97
C ILE A 148 7.98 2.58 7.66
N THR A 149 7.62 1.31 7.73
CA THR A 149 7.45 0.48 6.54
C THR A 149 6.15 0.87 5.84
N VAL A 150 6.26 1.29 4.58
CA VAL A 150 5.13 1.74 3.76
C VAL A 150 5.08 0.88 2.49
N GLY A 151 3.91 0.38 2.13
CA GLY A 151 3.67 -0.41 0.93
C GLY A 151 2.49 0.12 0.13
N TRP A 152 2.53 0.02 -1.20
CA TRP A 152 1.42 0.51 -2.02
C TRP A 152 0.34 -0.55 -2.20
N GLY A 153 -0.93 -0.15 -2.11
CA GLY A 153 -2.07 -0.99 -2.47
C GLY A 153 -2.79 -0.53 -3.75
N GLN A 154 -3.31 -1.50 -4.51
CA GLN A 154 -4.24 -1.25 -5.62
C GLN A 154 -5.63 -0.87 -5.09
N ASP A 155 -6.03 -1.49 -3.97
CA ASP A 155 -7.32 -1.35 -3.31
C ASP A 155 -8.49 -1.86 -4.18
N CYS A 156 -9.00 -1.04 -5.11
CA CYS A 156 -10.17 -1.37 -5.89
C CYS A 156 -9.83 -1.76 -7.34
N VAL A 157 -10.59 -2.72 -7.91
CA VAL A 157 -10.55 -3.08 -9.34
C VAL A 157 -11.96 -3.37 -9.83
N MET A 158 -12.47 -2.51 -10.72
CA MET A 158 -13.82 -2.61 -11.32
C MET A 158 -14.93 -2.84 -10.28
N ASP A 159 -14.96 -1.98 -9.26
CA ASP A 159 -15.92 -2.07 -8.16
C ASP A 159 -16.67 -0.73 -7.95
N PRO A 160 -17.56 -0.62 -6.96
CA PRO A 160 -18.35 0.60 -6.72
C PRO A 160 -17.54 1.86 -6.43
N TRP A 161 -16.29 1.74 -5.97
CA TRP A 161 -15.43 2.88 -5.64
C TRP A 161 -14.49 3.23 -6.79
N TYR A 162 -14.09 2.25 -7.61
CA TYR A 162 -13.19 2.46 -8.72
C TYR A 162 -13.52 1.58 -9.93
N SER A 163 -14.02 2.22 -11.00
CA SER A 163 -14.46 1.53 -12.21
C SER A 163 -13.34 1.14 -13.17
N LEU A 164 -12.07 1.48 -12.87
CA LEU A 164 -10.90 1.13 -13.67
C LEU A 164 -10.10 0.00 -12.98
N GLY A 165 -8.82 -0.12 -13.33
CA GLY A 165 -7.88 -1.05 -12.70
C GLY A 165 -7.71 -2.34 -13.52
N THR A 166 -6.48 -2.83 -13.53
CA THR A 166 -6.06 -4.07 -14.20
C THR A 166 -5.32 -5.00 -13.25
N ALA A 167 -5.33 -4.68 -11.94
CA ALA A 167 -4.50 -5.31 -10.91
C ALA A 167 -2.99 -5.28 -11.21
N ASP A 168 -2.52 -4.27 -11.95
CA ASP A 168 -1.10 -4.10 -12.26
C ASP A 168 -0.40 -3.24 -11.20
N MET A 169 0.42 -3.86 -10.38
CA MET A 169 1.15 -3.15 -9.32
C MET A 169 2.21 -2.15 -9.84
N LEU A 170 2.66 -2.24 -11.10
CA LEU A 170 3.50 -1.19 -11.69
C LEU A 170 2.69 0.08 -12.00
N ASP A 171 1.40 -0.04 -12.33
CA ASP A 171 0.51 1.13 -12.45
C ASP A 171 0.28 1.79 -11.09
N VAL A 172 0.12 0.98 -10.02
CA VAL A 172 0.02 1.48 -8.64
C VAL A 172 1.26 2.27 -8.25
N ALA A 173 2.45 1.68 -8.40
CA ALA A 173 3.71 2.34 -8.08
C ALA A 173 3.98 3.56 -8.97
N PHE A 174 3.59 3.49 -10.25
CA PHE A 174 3.66 4.62 -11.18
C PHE A 174 2.76 5.78 -10.73
N MET A 175 1.53 5.53 -10.27
CA MET A 175 0.70 6.60 -9.70
C MET A 175 1.30 7.12 -8.39
N GLY A 176 1.71 6.21 -7.51
CA GLY A 176 2.28 6.52 -6.20
C GLY A 176 3.47 7.48 -6.29
N LEU A 177 4.42 7.21 -7.18
CA LEU A 177 5.60 8.08 -7.33
C LEU A 177 5.24 9.51 -7.79
N HIS A 178 4.17 9.69 -8.57
CA HIS A 178 3.75 11.02 -9.02
C HIS A 178 3.01 11.77 -7.91
N VAL A 179 2.04 11.14 -7.27
CA VAL A 179 1.22 11.78 -6.23
C VAL A 179 2.05 12.11 -5.00
N ALA A 180 2.99 11.23 -4.63
CA ALA A 180 3.94 11.44 -3.53
C ALA A 180 5.17 12.28 -3.91
N GLN A 181 5.32 12.69 -5.18
CA GLN A 181 6.48 13.44 -5.69
C GLN A 181 7.84 12.75 -5.41
N MET A 182 7.90 11.45 -5.66
CA MET A 182 9.06 10.59 -5.45
C MET A 182 9.75 10.24 -6.79
N THR A 183 10.18 11.26 -7.54
CA THR A 183 10.67 11.12 -8.92
C THR A 183 12.19 11.04 -9.06
N HIS A 184 12.95 11.18 -7.97
CA HIS A 184 14.39 10.92 -8.01
C HIS A 184 14.65 9.40 -8.19
N PRO A 185 15.66 8.95 -8.97
CA PRO A 185 15.83 7.54 -9.30
C PRO A 185 15.86 6.59 -8.10
N ALA A 186 16.53 6.99 -7.01
CA ALA A 186 16.55 6.23 -5.76
C ALA A 186 15.16 6.12 -5.10
N GLU A 187 14.29 7.12 -5.26
CA GLU A 187 12.92 7.10 -4.73
C GLU A 187 12.01 6.26 -5.61
N MET A 188 12.16 6.33 -6.94
CA MET A 188 11.47 5.45 -7.87
C MET A 188 11.81 3.97 -7.60
N ALA A 189 13.09 3.66 -7.33
CA ALA A 189 13.48 2.31 -6.93
C ALA A 189 12.81 1.89 -5.60
N ARG A 190 12.63 2.81 -4.64
CA ARG A 190 11.82 2.53 -3.44
C ARG A 190 10.35 2.30 -3.78
N CYS A 191 9.74 3.10 -4.65
CA CYS A 191 8.34 2.88 -5.06
C CYS A 191 8.12 1.51 -5.71
N PHE A 192 9.11 0.97 -6.41
CA PHE A 192 9.06 -0.41 -6.92
C PHE A 192 9.13 -1.45 -5.78
N ARG A 193 10.01 -1.24 -4.79
CA ARG A 193 10.09 -2.09 -3.59
C ARG A 193 8.79 -2.10 -2.77
N MET A 194 8.10 -0.97 -2.76
CA MET A 194 6.80 -0.81 -2.10
C MET A 194 5.67 -1.65 -2.72
N VAL A 195 5.87 -2.26 -3.89
CA VAL A 195 4.96 -3.26 -4.48
C VAL A 195 5.54 -4.68 -4.53
N THR A 196 6.68 -4.89 -3.87
CA THR A 196 7.40 -6.17 -3.84
C THR A 196 7.84 -6.49 -2.42
N GLU A 197 9.08 -6.19 -2.02
CA GLU A 197 9.62 -6.62 -0.72
C GLU A 197 8.91 -5.97 0.48
N ASP A 198 8.56 -4.68 0.39
CA ASP A 198 7.97 -4.00 1.54
C ASP A 198 6.53 -4.52 1.78
N ASN A 199 5.78 -4.81 0.72
CA ASN A 199 4.48 -5.48 0.82
C ASN A 199 4.61 -6.91 1.37
N ALA A 200 5.65 -7.66 0.96
CA ALA A 200 5.90 -8.98 1.53
C ALA A 200 6.21 -8.92 3.03
N ALA A 201 6.96 -7.90 3.48
CA ALA A 201 7.22 -7.66 4.90
C ALA A 201 5.94 -7.27 5.66
N ILE A 202 5.13 -6.37 5.10
CA ILE A 202 3.82 -5.96 5.66
C ILE A 202 2.88 -7.15 5.80
N MET A 203 2.91 -8.08 4.83
CA MET A 203 2.16 -9.34 4.85
C MET A 203 2.85 -10.44 5.66
N GLY A 204 4.05 -10.19 6.21
CA GLY A 204 4.87 -11.14 6.99
C GLY A 204 5.08 -12.47 6.28
N LEU A 205 5.34 -12.40 4.97
CA LEU A 205 5.64 -13.58 4.17
C LEU A 205 7.05 -14.08 4.47
N GLU A 206 7.15 -15.37 4.79
CA GLU A 206 8.43 -16.05 4.95
C GLU A 206 8.93 -16.62 3.62
N GLY A 207 10.25 -16.69 3.44
CA GLY A 207 10.86 -17.22 2.21
C GLY A 207 10.55 -16.39 0.96
N TYR A 208 10.31 -15.08 1.11
CA TYR A 208 10.12 -14.14 0.00
C TYR A 208 11.44 -13.43 -0.35
N GLY A 209 11.81 -13.51 -1.62
CA GLY A 209 12.97 -12.81 -2.16
C GLY A 209 13.73 -13.67 -3.18
N LEU A 210 14.78 -13.09 -3.75
CA LEU A 210 15.68 -13.77 -4.67
C LEU A 210 16.97 -14.19 -3.93
N ARG A 211 16.83 -15.07 -2.94
CA ARG A 211 17.94 -15.62 -2.17
C ARG A 211 17.92 -17.15 -2.19
N LYS A 212 19.10 -17.77 -2.06
CA LYS A 212 19.19 -19.23 -1.94
C LYS A 212 18.46 -19.69 -0.68
N GLY A 213 17.51 -20.61 -0.82
CA GLY A 213 16.68 -21.13 0.27
C GLY A 213 15.25 -20.58 0.28
N ASP A 214 15.01 -19.43 -0.36
CA ASP A 214 13.68 -18.85 -0.52
C ASP A 214 12.82 -19.65 -1.51
N VAL A 215 11.51 -19.40 -1.50
CA VAL A 215 10.58 -20.03 -2.42
C VAL A 215 10.94 -19.63 -3.86
N ALA A 216 11.03 -20.61 -4.77
CA ALA A 216 11.36 -20.38 -6.18
C ALA A 216 10.21 -19.72 -6.97
N SER A 217 9.82 -18.51 -6.56
CA SER A 217 8.79 -17.69 -7.19
C SER A 217 9.40 -16.36 -7.62
N LEU A 218 9.31 -16.02 -8.90
CA LEU A 218 9.90 -14.80 -9.45
C LEU A 218 9.16 -14.36 -10.71
N VAL A 219 9.35 -13.09 -11.05
CA VAL A 219 8.80 -12.48 -12.26
C VAL A 219 9.94 -11.87 -13.06
N ILE A 220 10.03 -12.24 -14.35
CA ILE A 220 10.98 -11.63 -15.28
C ILE A 220 10.28 -10.47 -15.99
N LEU A 221 10.67 -9.25 -15.65
CA LEU A 221 10.18 -8.02 -16.27
C LEU A 221 11.01 -7.66 -17.49
N ASP A 222 10.37 -7.02 -18.46
CA ASP A 222 11.08 -6.43 -19.59
C ASP A 222 11.69 -5.05 -19.29
N ALA A 223 12.59 -5.02 -18.30
CA ALA A 223 13.30 -3.81 -17.87
C ALA A 223 14.69 -4.16 -17.35
N GLY A 224 15.63 -3.23 -17.44
CA GLY A 224 16.98 -3.34 -16.89
C GLY A 224 17.12 -2.90 -15.43
N SER A 225 16.16 -2.14 -14.90
CA SER A 225 16.19 -1.64 -13.52
C SER A 225 14.79 -1.39 -12.96
N PRO A 226 14.61 -1.26 -11.63
CA PRO A 226 13.35 -0.85 -11.03
C PRO A 226 12.81 0.48 -11.57
N THR A 227 13.68 1.48 -11.75
CA THR A 227 13.33 2.77 -12.34
C THR A 227 12.80 2.61 -13.76
N GLU A 228 13.44 1.76 -14.58
CA GLU A 228 12.99 1.48 -15.92
C GLU A 228 11.68 0.66 -15.94
N ALA A 229 11.52 -0.28 -15.02
CA ALA A 229 10.29 -1.06 -14.88
C ALA A 229 9.08 -0.15 -14.64
N LEU A 230 9.22 0.86 -13.78
CA LEU A 230 8.18 1.87 -13.55
C LEU A 230 7.99 2.79 -14.76
N ARG A 231 9.08 3.33 -15.33
CA ARG A 231 9.02 4.23 -16.50
C ARG A 231 8.31 3.59 -17.69
N LEU A 232 8.63 2.33 -17.99
CA LEU A 232 8.08 1.59 -19.12
C LEU A 232 6.75 0.94 -18.80
N ARG A 233 6.39 0.80 -17.51
CA ARG A 233 5.33 -0.10 -17.05
C ARG A 233 5.52 -1.48 -17.68
N ALA A 234 6.68 -2.06 -17.36
CA ALA A 234 7.24 -3.16 -18.11
C ALA A 234 6.35 -4.41 -18.11
N GLU A 235 6.38 -5.10 -19.25
CA GLU A 235 5.69 -6.38 -19.44
C GLU A 235 6.31 -7.48 -18.59
N ARG A 236 5.47 -8.42 -18.13
CA ARG A 236 5.89 -9.63 -17.41
C ARG A 236 6.15 -10.74 -18.42
N LEU A 237 7.40 -10.91 -18.82
CA LEU A 237 7.80 -11.90 -19.82
C LEU A 237 7.61 -13.34 -19.33
N THR A 238 7.86 -13.58 -18.04
CA THR A 238 7.71 -14.91 -17.44
C THR A 238 7.36 -14.78 -15.97
N VAL A 239 6.40 -15.59 -15.53
CA VAL A 239 6.06 -15.76 -14.11
C VAL A 239 6.37 -17.18 -13.71
N VAL A 240 7.21 -17.33 -12.69
CA VAL A 240 7.53 -18.61 -12.05
C VAL A 240 6.88 -18.61 -10.67
N ALA A 241 6.14 -19.66 -10.36
CA ALA A 241 5.60 -19.89 -9.02
C ALA A 241 6.05 -21.27 -8.54
N LYS A 242 6.70 -21.30 -7.37
CA LYS A 242 7.17 -22.54 -6.71
C LYS A 242 7.94 -23.48 -7.68
N GLY A 243 8.86 -22.91 -8.45
CA GLY A 243 9.73 -23.60 -9.39
C GLY A 243 9.09 -23.94 -10.74
N LYS A 244 7.83 -23.57 -10.99
CA LYS A 244 7.11 -23.84 -12.23
C LYS A 244 6.80 -22.56 -12.98
N VAL A 245 7.07 -22.53 -14.29
CA VAL A 245 6.59 -21.45 -15.15
C VAL A 245 5.08 -21.58 -15.27
N ILE A 246 4.34 -20.55 -14.82
CA ILE A 246 2.87 -20.51 -14.87
C ILE A 246 2.32 -19.52 -15.90
N SER A 247 3.15 -18.58 -16.37
CA SER A 247 2.76 -17.63 -17.41
C SER A 247 3.97 -17.20 -18.23
N ARG A 248 3.76 -16.99 -19.53
CA ARG A 248 4.73 -16.41 -20.47
C ARG A 248 4.04 -15.41 -21.38
N ARG A 249 4.74 -14.32 -21.69
CA ARG A 249 4.32 -13.33 -22.67
C ARG A 249 5.45 -13.08 -23.66
N GLN A 250 5.11 -12.96 -24.94
CA GLN A 250 6.08 -12.51 -25.94
C GLN A 250 6.39 -11.04 -25.73
N ARG A 251 7.65 -10.67 -25.97
CA ARG A 251 8.07 -9.28 -25.99
C ARG A 251 7.31 -8.52 -27.08
N ASN A 252 6.79 -7.34 -26.76
CA ASN A 252 5.98 -6.52 -27.66
C ASN A 252 6.75 -5.27 -28.13
N ASP A 253 7.83 -5.47 -28.89
CA ASP A 253 8.59 -4.37 -29.50
C ASP A 253 7.74 -3.71 -30.60
N ALA A 254 7.76 -2.37 -30.67
CA ALA A 254 7.00 -1.64 -31.68
C ALA A 254 7.57 -1.89 -33.08
N ARG A 255 6.71 -2.20 -34.05
CA ARG A 255 7.10 -2.35 -35.47
C ARG A 255 6.94 -1.04 -36.20
N LEU A 256 7.93 -0.69 -37.01
CA LEU A 256 7.91 0.52 -37.82
C LEU A 256 7.78 0.17 -39.30
N SER A 257 6.92 0.91 -40.00
CA SER A 257 6.79 0.87 -41.47
C SER A 257 7.37 2.13 -42.12
N LEU A 258 8.26 2.84 -41.42
CA LEU A 258 8.86 4.10 -41.87
C LEU A 258 10.14 3.83 -42.65
N ALA A 259 10.21 4.31 -43.89
CA ALA A 259 11.41 4.19 -44.73
C ALA A 259 12.64 4.81 -44.03
N GLY A 260 13.78 4.12 -44.09
CA GLY A 260 15.04 4.56 -43.47
C GLY A 260 15.10 4.41 -41.94
N ARG A 261 14.10 3.80 -41.29
CA ARG A 261 14.13 3.47 -39.86
C ARG A 261 14.28 1.96 -39.63
N PRO A 262 14.77 1.52 -38.45
CA PRO A 262 14.78 0.11 -38.10
C PRO A 262 13.37 -0.50 -38.13
N ALA A 263 13.25 -1.77 -38.51
CA ALA A 263 11.96 -2.48 -38.57
C ALA A 263 11.25 -2.58 -37.21
N THR A 264 12.01 -2.51 -36.11
CA THR A 264 11.49 -2.49 -34.74
C THR A 264 12.23 -1.47 -33.88
N VAL A 265 11.55 -0.92 -32.88
CA VAL A 265 12.16 -0.04 -31.86
C VAL A 265 11.82 -0.54 -30.46
N ARG A 266 12.83 -0.51 -29.60
CA ARG A 266 12.72 -0.84 -28.18
C ARG A 266 12.98 0.41 -27.33
N ARG A 267 12.17 0.59 -26.29
CA ARG A 267 12.30 1.71 -25.34
C ARG A 267 13.19 1.40 -24.14
N ARG A 268 13.54 0.14 -23.95
CA ARG A 268 14.44 -0.35 -22.90
C ARG A 268 15.88 0.05 -23.24
N HIS A 269 16.61 0.57 -22.26
CA HIS A 269 18.04 0.82 -22.36
C HIS A 269 18.82 -0.49 -22.44
N ASP A 270 19.92 -0.49 -23.19
CA ASP A 270 20.84 -1.62 -23.18
C ASP A 270 21.58 -1.66 -21.85
N ALA A 271 21.75 -2.86 -21.30
CA ALA A 271 22.35 -3.06 -19.97
C ALA A 271 23.81 -2.59 -19.88
N THR A 272 24.43 -2.25 -21.01
CA THR A 272 25.79 -1.70 -21.12
C THR A 272 25.84 -0.16 -21.06
N GLU A 273 24.70 0.53 -21.02
CA GLU A 273 24.60 2.00 -21.05
C GLU A 273 24.18 2.63 -19.70
N ILE A 274 24.05 1.83 -18.63
CA ILE A 274 23.67 2.24 -17.26
C ILE A 274 24.81 1.95 -16.30
#